data_AF-A0A1U6I6Q8-F1
#
_entry.id   AF-A0A1U6I6Q8-F1
#
_cell.length_a   1.000
_cell.length_b   1.000
_cell.length_c   1.000
_cell.angle_alpha   90.00
_cell.angle_beta   90.00
_cell.angle_gamma   90.00
#
_symmetry.space_group_name_H-M   'P 1'
#
loop_
_entity.id
_entity.type
_entity.pdbx_description
1 polymer ?
#
loop_
_entity_poly.entity_id
_entity_poly.type
_entity_poly.pdbx_seq_one_letter_code
_entity_poly.pdbx_strand_id
1 'polypeptide(L)'
;MMDWRPIETYPYGTKWALAYHCICAHEDHGWIRFGKYYGELKRWYYSGTNETSQWAQKEGDAPTHWMPLPTLPGREDVATPSDKG
;
A
#
# COMPACT_ATOMS: atom_id res chain seq x y z
N MET A 1 10.40 -11.27 9.58
CA MET A 1 10.92 -10.08 8.86
C MET A 1 9.92 -9.81 7.75
N MET A 2 9.50 -8.56 7.53
CA MET A 2 8.60 -8.25 6.40
C MET A 2 9.46 -7.93 5.19
N ASP A 3 9.25 -8.67 4.10
CA ASP A 3 10.06 -8.53 2.89
C ASP A 3 9.34 -7.65 1.86
N TRP A 4 10.12 -6.83 1.15
CA TRP A 4 9.66 -6.08 0.00
C TRP A 4 9.19 -7.01 -1.11
N ARG A 5 8.08 -6.66 -1.74
CA ARG A 5 7.47 -7.42 -2.84
C ARG A 5 7.31 -6.54 -4.07
N PRO A 6 7.44 -7.08 -5.29
CA PRO A 6 7.12 -6.33 -6.51
C PRO A 6 5.69 -5.81 -6.49
N ILE A 7 5.46 -4.61 -7.03
CA ILE A 7 4.16 -3.95 -6.94
C ILE A 7 3.03 -4.72 -7.64
N GLU A 8 3.35 -5.53 -8.64
CA GLU A 8 2.39 -6.34 -9.40
C GLU A 8 1.73 -7.41 -8.52
N THR A 9 2.38 -7.77 -7.41
CA THR A 9 1.89 -8.76 -6.44
C THR A 9 0.92 -8.17 -5.40
N TYR A 10 0.69 -6.86 -5.44
CA TYR A 10 -0.24 -6.22 -4.52
C TYR A 10 -1.67 -6.76 -4.73
N PRO A 11 -2.44 -7.04 -3.66
CA PRO A 11 -3.79 -7.60 -3.78
C PRO A 11 -4.82 -6.55 -4.27
N TYR A 12 -4.82 -6.28 -5.57
CA TYR A 12 -5.61 -5.23 -6.25
C TYR A 12 -7.15 -5.36 -6.19
N GLY A 13 -7.73 -6.31 -5.45
CA GLY A 13 -9.16 -6.65 -5.48
C GLY A 13 -10.04 -6.00 -4.40
N THR A 14 -9.49 -5.17 -3.52
CA THR A 14 -10.22 -4.65 -2.36
C THR A 14 -11.05 -3.41 -2.70
N LYS A 15 -12.38 -3.47 -2.52
CA LYS A 15 -13.28 -2.30 -2.44
C LYS A 15 -12.70 -1.29 -1.44
N TRP A 16 -13.06 0.00 -1.54
CA TRP A 16 -12.46 1.09 -0.73
C TRP A 16 -12.31 0.78 0.78
N ALA A 17 -13.31 0.08 1.34
CA ALA A 17 -13.35 -0.36 2.74
C ALA A 17 -12.31 -1.43 3.13
N LEU A 18 -11.82 -2.20 2.15
CA LEU A 18 -10.89 -3.31 2.35
C LEU A 18 -9.47 -2.97 1.90
N ALA A 19 -9.25 -1.82 1.24
CA ALA A 19 -7.91 -1.45 0.79
C ALA A 19 -6.99 -1.19 1.99
N TYR A 20 -5.96 -2.02 2.12
CA TYR A 20 -5.00 -1.97 3.22
C TYR A 20 -4.00 -0.83 3.03
N HIS A 21 -3.58 -0.25 4.15
CA HIS A 21 -2.39 0.59 4.14
C HIS A 21 -1.16 -0.31 4.05
N CYS A 22 -0.19 0.12 3.26
CA CYS A 22 1.08 -0.56 3.07
C CYS A 22 2.22 0.47 3.06
N ILE A 23 3.46 -0.02 3.11
CA ILE A 23 4.61 0.81 2.77
C ILE A 23 4.92 0.58 1.30
N CYS A 24 5.05 1.66 0.55
CA CYS A 24 5.35 1.68 -0.87
C CYS A 24 6.76 2.22 -1.09
N ALA A 25 7.44 1.74 -2.13
CA ALA A 25 8.71 2.30 -2.58
C ALA A 25 8.76 2.43 -4.10
N HIS A 26 9.51 3.43 -4.57
CA HIS A 26 9.84 3.61 -5.97
C HIS A 26 11.35 3.60 -6.13
N GLU A 27 11.88 2.56 -6.77
CA GLU A 27 13.31 2.33 -6.93
C GLU A 27 13.98 3.45 -7.74
N ASP A 28 13.47 3.74 -8.93
CA ASP A 28 14.07 4.76 -9.82
C ASP A 28 14.00 6.18 -9.24
N HIS A 29 12.95 6.50 -8.49
CA HIS A 29 12.75 7.83 -7.89
C HIS A 29 13.29 7.92 -6.45
N GLY A 30 13.76 6.82 -5.86
CA GLY A 30 14.41 6.77 -4.55
C GLY A 30 13.53 7.16 -3.35
N TRP A 31 12.21 6.90 -3.39
CA TRP A 31 11.30 7.25 -2.29
C TRP A 31 10.65 6.03 -1.61
N ILE A 32 10.33 6.19 -0.31
CA ILE A 32 9.53 5.26 0.50
C ILE A 32 8.41 6.05 1.20
N ARG A 33 7.16 5.59 1.12
CA ARG A 33 5.97 6.30 1.62
C ARG A 33 4.89 5.34 2.13
N PHE A 34 3.99 5.81 2.99
CA PHE A 34 2.77 5.07 3.29
C PHE A 34 1.81 5.16 2.10
N GLY A 35 1.33 4.03 1.61
CA GLY A 35 0.50 3.94 0.41
C GLY A 35 -0.83 3.25 0.65
N LYS A 36 -1.81 3.61 -0.18
CA LYS A 36 -3.10 2.93 -0.31
C LYS A 36 -3.53 2.95 -1.77
N TYR A 37 -3.88 1.79 -2.32
CA TYR A 37 -4.45 1.70 -3.67
C TYR A 37 -5.96 1.87 -3.64
N TYR A 38 -6.48 2.73 -4.50
CA TYR A 38 -7.91 2.93 -4.67
C TYR A 38 -8.40 2.19 -5.92
N GLY A 39 -9.01 1.02 -5.73
CA GLY A 39 -9.46 0.14 -6.82
C GLY A 39 -10.47 0.78 -7.79
N GLU A 40 -11.41 1.59 -7.30
CA GLU A 40 -12.43 2.25 -8.14
C GLU A 40 -11.81 3.29 -9.09
N LEU A 41 -10.80 4.03 -8.61
CA LEU A 41 -10.08 5.02 -9.40
C LEU A 41 -8.83 4.46 -10.08
N LYS A 42 -8.53 3.17 -9.86
CA LYS A 42 -7.33 2.46 -10.31
C LYS A 42 -6.03 3.25 -10.11
N ARG A 43 -5.89 3.87 -8.93
CA ARG A 43 -4.74 4.73 -8.65
C ARG A 43 -4.26 4.62 -7.22
N TRP A 44 -2.98 4.87 -7.05
CA TRP A 44 -2.36 4.95 -5.75
C TRP A 44 -2.51 6.33 -5.11
N TYR A 45 -2.55 6.33 -3.79
CA TYR A 45 -2.42 7.51 -2.94
C TYR A 45 -1.30 7.24 -1.94
N TYR A 46 -0.45 8.23 -1.71
CA TYR A 46 0.64 8.12 -0.74
C TYR A 46 0.65 9.29 0.23
N SER A 47 1.22 9.09 1.42
CA SER A 47 1.61 10.19 2.31
C SER A 47 2.59 11.12 1.57
N GLY A 48 2.34 12.42 1.66
CA GLY A 48 3.23 13.44 1.13
C GLY A 48 4.50 13.59 1.96
N THR A 49 5.24 14.67 1.72
CA THR A 49 6.45 15.03 2.48
C THR A 49 6.15 15.61 3.87
N ASN A 50 4.87 15.75 4.23
CA ASN A 50 4.42 16.08 5.57
C ASN A 50 3.31 15.09 5.99
N GLU A 51 3.04 15.01 7.29
CA GLU A 51 2.17 13.98 7.89
C GLU A 51 0.70 14.08 7.45
N THR A 52 0.27 15.21 6.90
CA THR A 52 -1.14 15.50 6.63
C THR A 52 -1.51 15.54 5.14
N SER A 53 -0.54 15.67 4.24
CA SER A 53 -0.83 15.73 2.80
C SER A 53 -0.91 14.33 2.21
N GLN A 54 -1.94 14.06 1.41
CA GLN A 54 -2.00 12.86 0.57
C GLN A 54 -1.81 13.25 -0.90
N TRP A 55 -0.98 12.49 -1.59
CA TRP A 55 -0.65 12.74 -2.99
C TRP A 55 -1.22 11.60 -3.81
N ALA A 56 -2.14 11.95 -4.71
CA ALA A 56 -2.59 11.01 -5.70
C ALA A 56 -1.46 10.78 -6.70
N GLN A 57 -1.23 9.52 -7.06
CA GLN A 57 -0.24 9.10 -8.04
C GLN A 57 -0.36 9.96 -9.31
N LYS A 58 0.79 10.50 -9.76
CA LYS A 58 0.93 11.05 -11.11
C LYS A 58 1.18 9.91 -12.09
N GLU A 59 0.77 10.08 -13.35
CA GLU A 59 1.06 9.10 -14.39
C GLU A 59 2.58 8.83 -14.45
N GLY A 60 2.96 7.55 -14.42
CA GLY A 60 4.36 7.12 -14.35
C GLY A 60 5.00 7.07 -12.96
N ASP A 61 4.34 7.52 -11.88
CA ASP A 61 4.89 7.51 -10.50
C ASP A 61 4.21 6.42 -9.63
N ALA A 62 3.96 5.26 -10.23
CA ALA A 62 3.52 4.08 -9.48
C ALA A 62 4.66 3.57 -8.58
N PRO A 63 4.41 3.06 -7.37
CA PRO A 63 5.42 2.32 -6.65
C PRO A 63 5.89 1.14 -7.48
N THR A 64 7.16 0.82 -7.32
CA THR A 64 7.79 -0.39 -7.85
C THR A 64 7.68 -1.56 -6.87
N HIS A 65 7.54 -1.25 -5.57
CA HIS A 65 7.53 -2.23 -4.51
C HIS A 65 6.52 -1.88 -3.41
N TRP A 66 6.08 -2.90 -2.68
CA TRP A 66 5.26 -2.74 -1.48
C TRP A 66 5.67 -3.72 -0.38
N MET A 67 5.29 -3.40 0.85
CA MET A 67 5.30 -4.33 1.98
C MET A 67 4.09 -4.05 2.88
N PRO A 68 3.54 -5.06 3.56
CA PRO A 68 2.50 -4.83 4.55
C PRO A 68 3.02 -3.93 5.68
N LEU A 69 2.11 -3.22 6.35
CA LEU A 69 2.45 -2.53 7.59
C LEU A 69 2.84 -3.54 8.66
N PRO A 70 3.82 -3.22 9.53
CA PRO A 70 4.12 -4.04 10.68
C PRO A 70 2.89 -4.19 11.57
N THR A 71 2.63 -5.41 12.03
CA THR A 71 1.61 -5.67 13.04
C THR A 71 1.98 -4.92 14.32
N LEU A 72 1.01 -4.22 14.90
CA LEU A 72 1.21 -3.54 16.17
C LEU A 72 1.54 -4.57 17.27
N PRO A 73 2.53 -4.30 18.14
CA PRO A 73 2.85 -5.21 19.23
C PRO A 73 1.64 -5.40 20.15
N GLY A 74 1.32 -6.65 20.48
CA GLY A 74 0.18 -7.01 21.34
C GLY A 74 -1.18 -7.09 20.64
N ARG A 75 -1.25 -6.79 19.33
CA ARG A 75 -2.42 -7.07 18.51
C ARG A 75 -2.16 -8.37 17.75
N GLU A 76 -2.82 -9.46 18.17
CA GLU A 76 -2.85 -10.67 17.34
C GLU A 76 -3.45 -10.30 15.98
N ASP A 77 -2.83 -10.79 14.91
CA ASP A 77 -3.21 -10.49 13.54
C ASP A 77 -4.72 -10.66 13.38
N VAL A 78 -5.44 -9.56 13.15
CA VAL A 78 -6.79 -9.68 12.58
C VAL A 78 -6.52 -10.22 11.20
N ALA A 79 -6.72 -11.52 11.04
CA ALA A 79 -6.49 -12.27 9.83
C ALA A 79 -6.84 -11.41 8.61
N THR A 80 -5.90 -11.37 7.66
CA THR A 80 -6.20 -11.18 6.24
C THR A 80 -7.58 -11.77 5.96
N PRO A 81 -8.52 -11.08 5.30
CA PRO A 81 -9.82 -11.67 5.01
C PRO A 81 -9.54 -12.98 4.30
N SER A 82 -9.75 -14.08 5.01
CA SER A 82 -9.73 -15.39 4.42
C SER A 82 -10.75 -15.36 3.32
N ASP A 83 -10.36 -15.90 2.17
CA ASP A 83 -11.27 -16.51 1.22
C ASP A 83 -12.42 -17.17 1.98
N LYS A 84 -13.56 -16.49 2.01
CA LYS A 84 -14.85 -17.12 2.25
C LYS A 84 -15.54 -17.06 0.90
N GLY A 85 -15.73 -18.27 0.36
CA GLY A 85 -16.33 -18.54 -0.94
C GLY A 85 -17.79 -18.13 -1.04
#